data_AF-A0A952FGA3-F1
#
_entry.id   AF-A0A952FGA3-F1
#
_cell.length_a   1.000
_cell.length_b   1.000
_cell.length_c   1.000
_cell.angle_alpha   90.00
_cell.angle_beta   90.00
_cell.angle_gamma   90.00
#
_symmetry.space_group_name_H-M   'P 1'
#
loop_
_entity.id
_entity.type
_entity.pdbx_description
1 polymer ?
#
loop_
_entity_poly.entity_id
_entity_poly.type
_entity_poly.pdbx_seq_one_letter_code
_entity_poly.pdbx_strand_id
1 'polypeptide(L)'
;MLMMAFASSANADQNLLGQWKSDSDISMRFNTERAKLDSKTALFLSQVMGHMTLTFTADAMTSELPDLETRTQEGRKRPLTGFRETHPYCVLGVASDSVAVKTVAAVTGRDTIIVYNFIGPDMLWVYAGGEDNSQSLHLREYYVRVKDVPQPETPKSAQP
;
A
#
# COMPACT_ATOMS: atom_id res chain seq x y z
N MET A 1 15.57 2.26 44.24
CA MET A 1 15.85 3.16 43.09
C MET A 1 15.01 2.65 41.92
N LEU A 2 13.88 3.30 41.64
CA LEU A 2 12.90 2.87 40.63
C LEU A 2 13.28 3.56 39.30
N MET A 3 13.73 2.81 38.31
CA MET A 3 13.90 3.32 36.94
C MET A 3 12.52 3.42 36.29
N MET A 4 11.97 4.64 36.21
CA MET A 4 10.91 4.96 35.26
C MET A 4 11.52 4.98 33.86
N ALA A 5 11.23 3.95 33.08
CA ALA A 5 11.47 3.98 31.65
C ALA A 5 10.44 4.93 31.02
N PHE A 6 10.89 6.11 30.60
CA PHE A 6 10.13 6.95 29.69
C PHE A 6 10.05 6.22 28.35
N ALA A 7 8.92 5.55 28.10
CA ALA A 7 8.58 5.12 26.76
C ALA A 7 8.43 6.39 25.92
N SER A 8 9.49 6.73 25.18
CA SER A 8 9.40 7.74 24.13
C SER A 8 8.43 7.19 23.11
N SER A 9 7.19 7.70 23.13
CA SER A 9 6.28 7.56 22.00
C SER A 9 6.94 8.27 20.84
N ALA A 10 7.72 7.53 20.04
CA ALA A 10 8.11 7.98 18.72
C ALA A 10 6.79 8.18 17.97
N ASN A 11 6.33 9.43 17.91
CA ASN A 11 5.31 9.83 16.94
C ASN A 11 5.96 9.60 15.59
N ALA A 12 5.76 8.39 15.05
CA ALA A 12 6.07 8.10 13.67
C ALA A 12 5.21 9.05 12.85
N ASP A 13 5.86 10.04 12.24
CA ASP A 13 5.20 10.97 11.34
C ASP A 13 4.55 10.13 10.24
N GLN A 14 3.21 10.06 10.21
CA GLN A 14 2.48 9.24 9.22
C GLN A 14 2.56 9.93 7.86
N ASN A 15 3.75 9.91 7.28
CA ASN A 15 4.07 10.62 6.08
C ASN A 15 4.06 9.65 4.89
N LEU A 16 3.11 9.85 3.98
CA LEU A 16 3.01 9.07 2.75
C LEU A 16 4.12 9.40 1.75
N LEU A 17 4.76 10.57 1.82
CA LEU A 17 5.74 11.02 0.83
C LEU A 17 6.87 10.01 0.61
N GLY A 18 7.30 9.92 -0.66
CA GLY A 18 8.33 8.99 -1.10
C GLY A 18 7.77 7.72 -1.72
N GLN A 19 8.63 6.71 -1.85
CA GLN A 19 8.32 5.47 -2.54
C GLN A 19 8.09 4.32 -1.57
N TRP A 20 7.11 3.50 -1.89
CA TRP A 20 6.66 2.33 -1.15
C TRP A 20 6.61 1.13 -2.07
N LYS A 21 7.24 0.04 -1.66
CA LYS A 21 7.24 -1.21 -2.41
C LYS A 21 6.34 -2.22 -1.72
N SER A 22 5.42 -2.83 -2.47
CA SER A 22 4.63 -3.94 -1.97
C SER A 22 5.56 -5.06 -1.49
N ASP A 23 5.22 -5.68 -0.36
CA ASP A 23 5.96 -6.78 0.23
C ASP A 23 5.15 -8.07 0.10
N SER A 24 5.65 -9.01 -0.71
CA SER A 24 5.02 -10.31 -0.96
C SER A 24 4.85 -11.10 0.33
N ASP A 25 5.92 -11.23 1.12
CA ASP A 25 5.98 -12.19 2.21
C ASP A 25 5.05 -11.79 3.35
N ILE A 26 5.04 -10.50 3.70
CA ILE A 26 4.15 -9.98 4.75
C ILE A 26 2.69 -10.05 4.29
N SER A 27 2.42 -9.65 3.05
CA SER A 27 1.06 -9.67 2.49
C SER A 27 0.51 -11.09 2.41
N MET A 28 1.27 -12.02 1.83
CA MET A 28 0.84 -13.41 1.67
C MET A 28 0.74 -14.13 2.99
N ARG A 29 1.63 -13.87 3.97
CA ARG A 29 1.49 -14.43 5.32
C ARG A 29 0.18 -13.98 5.97
N PHE A 30 -0.12 -12.68 5.96
CA PHE A 30 -1.38 -12.20 6.52
C PHE A 30 -2.59 -12.81 5.81
N ASN A 31 -2.59 -12.78 4.47
CA ASN A 31 -3.74 -13.21 3.68
C ASN A 31 -3.97 -14.73 3.75
N THR A 32 -2.93 -15.55 3.80
CA THR A 32 -3.09 -17.01 3.93
C THR A 32 -3.58 -17.40 5.34
N GLU A 33 -3.17 -16.68 6.38
CA GLU A 33 -3.61 -16.95 7.76
C GLU A 33 -5.01 -16.42 8.06
N ARG A 34 -5.41 -15.30 7.44
CA ARG A 34 -6.60 -14.55 7.83
C ARG A 34 -7.72 -14.55 6.80
N ALA A 35 -7.40 -14.69 5.51
CA ALA A 35 -8.39 -14.74 4.46
C ALA A 35 -8.67 -16.19 4.05
N LYS A 36 -9.96 -16.53 3.89
CA LYS A 36 -10.40 -17.84 3.40
C LYS A 36 -10.25 -17.90 1.88
N LEU A 37 -9.02 -17.79 1.40
CA LEU A 37 -8.71 -17.78 -0.03
C LEU A 37 -8.93 -19.18 -0.62
N ASP A 38 -9.64 -19.24 -1.75
CA ASP A 38 -9.59 -20.43 -2.58
C ASP A 38 -8.18 -20.56 -3.21
N SER A 39 -7.84 -21.77 -3.64
CA SER A 39 -6.50 -22.09 -4.15
C SER A 39 -6.13 -21.34 -5.44
N LYS A 40 -7.12 -20.93 -6.24
CA LYS A 40 -6.87 -20.16 -7.47
C LYS A 40 -6.55 -18.71 -7.13
N THR A 41 -7.30 -18.11 -6.20
CA THR A 41 -7.06 -16.76 -5.71
C THR A 41 -5.74 -16.68 -4.95
N ALA A 42 -5.45 -17.63 -4.07
CA ALA A 42 -4.17 -17.69 -3.36
C ALA A 42 -2.98 -17.79 -4.32
N LEU A 43 -3.06 -18.66 -5.34
CA LEU A 43 -2.04 -18.78 -6.38
C LEU A 43 -1.89 -17.49 -7.20
N PHE A 44 -2.98 -16.82 -7.53
CA PHE A 44 -2.90 -15.55 -8.26
C PHE A 44 -2.23 -14.46 -7.42
N LEU A 45 -2.68 -14.27 -6.17
CA LEU A 45 -2.13 -13.26 -5.28
C LEU A 45 -0.65 -13.50 -4.99
N SER A 46 -0.20 -14.74 -4.83
CA SER A 46 1.22 -15.07 -4.62
C SER A 46 2.13 -14.72 -5.80
N GLN A 47 1.55 -14.44 -6.97
CA GLN A 47 2.29 -14.08 -8.19
C GLN A 47 2.23 -12.58 -8.49
N VAL A 48 1.38 -11.82 -7.78
CA VAL A 48 1.13 -10.39 -8.05
C VAL A 48 1.51 -9.52 -6.87
N MET A 49 1.23 -9.94 -5.63
CA MET A 49 1.66 -9.23 -4.44
C MET A 49 3.19 -9.15 -4.39
N GLY A 50 3.72 -8.02 -3.92
CA GLY A 50 5.14 -7.74 -3.96
C GLY A 50 5.61 -6.98 -5.21
N HIS A 51 4.79 -6.91 -6.26
CA HIS A 51 5.20 -6.25 -7.51
C HIS A 51 4.75 -4.79 -7.63
N MET A 52 3.71 -4.37 -6.91
CA MET A 52 3.23 -2.99 -6.91
C MET A 52 4.25 -2.03 -6.28
N THR A 53 4.40 -0.85 -6.86
CA THR A 53 5.14 0.28 -6.29
C THR A 53 4.22 1.50 -6.23
N LEU A 54 4.18 2.16 -5.07
CA LEU A 54 3.48 3.43 -4.89
C LEU A 54 4.50 4.55 -4.70
N THR A 55 4.32 5.67 -5.38
CA THR A 55 5.14 6.87 -5.17
C THR A 55 4.22 8.03 -4.84
N PHE A 56 4.39 8.63 -3.67
CA PHE A 56 3.69 9.84 -3.26
C PHE A 56 4.60 11.05 -3.37
N THR A 57 4.07 12.09 -3.98
CA THR A 57 4.59 13.45 -3.99
C THR A 57 3.62 14.33 -3.20
N ALA A 58 3.88 15.63 -3.12
CA ALA A 58 3.01 16.54 -2.37
C ALA A 58 1.57 16.63 -2.94
N ASP A 59 1.42 16.41 -4.25
CA ASP A 59 0.17 16.63 -5.00
C ASP A 59 -0.37 15.38 -5.70
N ALA A 60 0.49 14.39 -5.97
CA ALA A 60 0.12 13.22 -6.75
C ALA A 60 0.60 11.90 -6.16
N MET A 61 -0.15 10.85 -6.46
CA MET A 61 0.18 9.46 -6.19
C MET A 61 0.36 8.75 -7.54
N THR A 62 1.49 8.07 -7.70
CA THR A 62 1.73 7.16 -8.83
C THR A 62 1.66 5.72 -8.35
N SER A 63 0.86 4.90 -9.03
CA SER A 63 0.79 3.45 -8.84
C SER A 63 1.42 2.76 -10.04
N GLU A 64 2.31 1.82 -9.81
CA GLU A 64 3.01 1.10 -10.86
C GLU A 64 3.03 -0.40 -10.57
N LEU A 65 2.46 -1.17 -11.50
CA LEU A 65 2.59 -2.62 -11.57
C LEU A 65 3.33 -2.94 -12.88
N PRO A 66 4.49 -3.62 -12.86
CA PRO A 66 5.15 -4.02 -14.09
C PRO A 66 4.36 -5.13 -14.81
N ASP A 67 4.67 -5.39 -16.07
CA ASP A 67 4.20 -6.60 -16.75
C ASP A 67 4.70 -7.84 -16.02
N LEU A 68 3.80 -8.80 -15.79
CA LEU A 68 4.10 -10.06 -15.10
C LEU A 68 3.73 -11.26 -15.97
N GLU A 69 4.44 -12.37 -15.77
CA GLU A 69 4.03 -13.68 -16.29
C GLU A 69 3.45 -14.51 -15.14
N THR A 70 2.13 -14.65 -15.11
CA THR A 70 1.43 -15.46 -14.11
C THR A 70 1.19 -16.88 -14.62
N ARG A 71 0.81 -17.80 -13.73
CA ARG A 71 0.49 -19.18 -14.04
C ARG A 71 -0.88 -19.55 -13.51
N THR A 72 -1.63 -20.32 -14.29
CA THR A 72 -2.88 -20.95 -13.86
C THR A 72 -2.58 -22.21 -13.02
N GLN A 73 -3.61 -22.79 -12.39
CA GLN A 73 -3.48 -24.04 -11.63
C GLN A 73 -3.03 -25.21 -12.51
N GLU A 74 -3.34 -25.18 -13.80
CA GLU A 74 -2.89 -26.15 -14.79
C GLU A 74 -1.45 -25.88 -15.30
N GLY A 75 -0.75 -24.91 -14.72
CA GLY A 75 0.63 -24.56 -15.07
C GLY A 75 0.78 -23.73 -16.35
N ARG A 76 -0.32 -23.24 -16.94
CA ARG A 76 -0.25 -22.42 -18.16
C ARG A 76 0.17 -21.01 -17.83
N LYS A 77 1.19 -20.50 -18.54
CA LYS A 77 1.63 -19.11 -18.46
C LYS A 77 0.58 -18.17 -19.04
N ARG A 78 0.32 -17.06 -18.37
CA ARG A 78 -0.62 -16.00 -18.76
C ARG A 78 0.04 -14.64 -18.53
N PRO A 79 0.18 -13.80 -19.57
CA PRO A 79 0.66 -12.44 -19.36
C PRO A 79 -0.38 -11.66 -18.54
N LEU A 80 0.11 -10.91 -17.57
CA LEU A 80 -0.64 -9.86 -16.89
C LEU A 80 0.00 -8.54 -17.30
N THR A 81 -0.72 -7.77 -18.09
CA THR A 81 -0.28 -6.42 -18.48
C THR A 81 -0.30 -5.53 -17.25
N GLY A 82 0.86 -4.94 -16.97
CA GLY A 82 1.05 -3.96 -15.93
C GLY A 82 0.41 -2.63 -16.27
N PHE A 83 0.59 -1.66 -15.38
CA PHE A 83 0.14 -0.30 -15.58
C PHE A 83 1.03 0.67 -14.81
N ARG A 84 0.99 1.93 -15.25
CA ARG A 84 1.58 3.05 -14.51
C ARG A 84 0.64 4.23 -14.61
N GLU A 85 0.03 4.59 -13.50
CA GLU A 85 -0.98 5.65 -13.43
C GLU A 85 -0.61 6.66 -12.37
N THR A 86 -0.78 7.94 -12.69
CA THR A 86 -0.55 9.05 -11.77
C THR A 86 -1.83 9.85 -11.64
N HIS A 87 -2.30 10.01 -10.40
CA HIS A 87 -3.53 10.73 -10.10
C HIS A 87 -3.28 11.72 -8.95
N PRO A 88 -3.95 12.89 -8.95
CA PRO A 88 -3.92 13.77 -7.79
C PRO A 88 -4.59 13.06 -6.61
N TYR A 89 -4.13 13.35 -5.40
CA TYR A 89 -4.79 12.87 -4.18
C TYR A 89 -4.99 14.01 -3.19
N CYS A 90 -5.95 13.82 -2.29
CA CYS A 90 -6.23 14.75 -1.20
C CYS A 90 -6.26 13.98 0.12
N VAL A 91 -5.50 14.44 1.11
CA VAL A 91 -5.60 13.90 2.47
C VAL A 91 -6.91 14.38 3.09
N LEU A 92 -7.77 13.43 3.47
CA LEU A 92 -9.05 13.70 4.11
C LEU A 92 -8.94 13.77 5.63
N GLY A 93 -7.99 13.05 6.21
CA GLY A 93 -7.79 12.99 7.64
C GLY A 93 -6.59 12.12 8.01
N VAL A 94 -6.05 12.41 9.19
CA VAL A 94 -4.90 11.70 9.77
C VAL A 94 -5.30 11.27 11.19
N ALA A 95 -5.02 10.02 11.53
CA ALA A 95 -5.12 9.47 12.87
C ALA A 95 -3.74 8.96 13.32
N SER A 96 -3.65 8.45 14.56
CA SER A 96 -2.37 8.01 15.18
C SER A 96 -1.66 6.87 14.44
N ASP A 97 -2.34 6.16 13.56
CA ASP A 97 -1.80 5.03 12.82
C ASP A 97 -2.34 4.95 11.39
N SER A 98 -2.98 6.01 10.88
CA SER A 98 -3.59 5.95 9.56
C SER A 98 -3.76 7.30 8.89
N VAL A 99 -3.74 7.27 7.55
CA VAL A 99 -4.00 8.42 6.68
C VAL A 99 -5.07 8.02 5.66
N ALA A 100 -6.18 8.75 5.65
CA ALA A 100 -7.22 8.58 4.65
C ALA A 100 -7.00 9.57 3.50
N VAL A 101 -7.00 9.07 2.27
CA VAL A 101 -6.87 9.90 1.07
C VAL A 101 -8.04 9.69 0.13
N LYS A 102 -8.49 10.76 -0.52
CA LYS A 102 -9.31 10.69 -1.73
C LYS A 102 -8.37 10.68 -2.94
N THR A 103 -8.58 9.74 -3.86
CA THR A 103 -7.84 9.64 -5.12
C THR A 103 -8.70 8.95 -6.19
N VAL A 104 -8.12 8.61 -7.32
CA VAL A 104 -8.72 7.78 -8.36
C VAL A 104 -8.17 6.36 -8.22
N ALA A 105 -9.07 5.37 -8.17
CA ALA A 105 -8.71 3.96 -8.15
C ALA A 105 -8.01 3.59 -9.46
N ALA A 106 -6.78 3.09 -9.34
CA ALA A 106 -6.04 2.58 -10.48
C ALA A 106 -6.86 1.54 -11.26
N VAL A 107 -6.67 1.45 -12.57
CA VAL A 107 -7.39 0.55 -13.50
C VAL A 107 -8.86 0.95 -13.76
N THR A 108 -9.64 1.29 -12.73
CA THR A 108 -11.08 1.60 -12.90
C THR A 108 -11.36 3.06 -13.20
N GLY A 109 -10.46 3.97 -12.83
CA GLY A 109 -10.63 5.41 -13.06
C GLY A 109 -11.73 6.06 -12.19
N ARG A 110 -12.24 5.37 -11.17
CA ARG A 110 -13.30 5.87 -10.29
C ARG A 110 -12.75 6.56 -9.05
N ASP A 111 -13.41 7.62 -8.59
CA ASP A 111 -13.13 8.22 -7.29
C ASP A 111 -13.20 7.16 -6.18
N THR A 112 -12.20 7.16 -5.31
CA THR A 112 -12.11 6.23 -4.18
C THR A 112 -11.49 6.89 -2.96
N ILE A 113 -11.76 6.31 -1.79
CA ILE A 113 -11.08 6.63 -0.55
C ILE A 113 -10.21 5.44 -0.16
N ILE A 114 -8.90 5.67 -0.02
CA ILE A 114 -7.94 4.67 0.43
C ILE A 114 -7.47 5.07 1.82
N VAL A 115 -7.52 4.12 2.76
CA VAL A 115 -6.95 4.30 4.10
C VAL A 115 -5.63 3.54 4.17
N TYR A 116 -4.53 4.27 4.31
CA TYR A 116 -3.20 3.74 4.57
C TYR A 116 -3.01 3.58 6.07
N ASN A 117 -2.77 2.36 6.51
CA ASN A 117 -2.63 2.02 7.93
C ASN A 117 -1.15 1.75 8.21
N PHE A 118 -0.53 2.53 9.08
CA PHE A 118 0.89 2.51 9.37
C PHE A 118 1.24 1.51 10.49
N ILE A 119 2.39 0.86 10.35
CA ILE A 119 3.06 0.08 11.38
C ILE A 119 4.45 0.71 11.56
N GLY A 120 4.49 1.79 12.34
CA GLY A 120 5.67 2.65 12.40
C GLY A 120 5.89 3.47 11.11
N PRO A 121 7.06 4.10 10.94
CA PRO A 121 7.30 5.06 9.85
C PRO A 121 7.59 4.43 8.48
N ASP A 122 7.99 3.16 8.46
CA ASP A 122 8.56 2.49 7.27
C ASP A 122 7.68 1.36 6.73
N MET A 123 6.50 1.15 7.30
CA MET A 123 5.58 0.12 6.85
C MET A 123 4.15 0.63 6.91
N LEU A 124 3.38 0.33 5.87
CA LEU A 124 1.95 0.55 5.83
C LEU A 124 1.23 -0.62 5.20
N TRP A 125 -0.09 -0.66 5.33
CA TRP A 125 -0.95 -1.58 4.59
C TRP A 125 -2.25 -0.92 4.19
N VAL A 126 -2.83 -1.42 3.11
CA VAL A 126 -4.17 -1.05 2.63
C VAL A 126 -5.00 -2.31 2.46
N TYR A 127 -6.32 -2.17 2.46
CA TYR A 127 -7.17 -3.27 2.01
C TYR A 127 -7.02 -3.46 0.49
N ALA A 128 -6.71 -4.68 0.08
CA ALA A 128 -6.64 -5.08 -1.31
C ALA A 128 -8.00 -5.67 -1.73
N GLY A 129 -8.58 -5.16 -2.81
CA GLY A 129 -9.86 -5.63 -3.32
C GLY A 129 -10.77 -4.49 -3.77
N GLY A 130 -11.44 -4.69 -4.90
CA GLY A 130 -12.44 -3.76 -5.41
C GLY A 130 -13.78 -3.80 -4.66
N GLU A 131 -14.68 -2.93 -5.10
CA GLU A 131 -16.06 -2.80 -4.58
C GLU A 131 -16.91 -4.06 -4.80
N ASP A 132 -16.54 -4.93 -5.74
CA ASP A 132 -17.30 -6.13 -6.08
C ASP A 132 -16.79 -7.35 -5.29
N ASN A 133 -17.50 -7.70 -4.21
CA ASN A 133 -17.36 -8.92 -3.39
C ASN A 133 -16.01 -9.20 -2.69
N SER A 134 -14.90 -8.55 -3.03
CA SER A 134 -13.61 -8.73 -2.35
C SER A 134 -13.52 -8.08 -0.98
N GLN A 135 -14.45 -7.18 -0.63
CA GLN A 135 -14.56 -6.61 0.73
C GLN A 135 -14.79 -7.68 1.81
N SER A 136 -15.38 -8.83 1.44
CA SER A 136 -15.59 -9.96 2.36
C SER A 136 -14.30 -10.71 2.73
N LEU A 137 -13.23 -10.55 1.94
CA LEU A 137 -12.00 -11.31 2.12
C LEU A 137 -10.99 -10.62 3.04
N HIS A 138 -11.21 -9.34 3.40
CA HIS A 138 -10.30 -8.56 4.25
C HIS A 138 -8.83 -8.65 3.83
N LEU A 139 -8.56 -8.77 2.52
CA LEU A 139 -7.20 -8.92 2.02
C LEU A 139 -6.42 -7.65 2.30
N ARG A 140 -5.15 -7.80 2.63
CA ARG A 140 -4.24 -6.69 2.84
C ARG A 140 -3.07 -6.79 1.90
N GLU A 141 -2.67 -5.64 1.39
CA GLU A 141 -1.36 -5.50 0.76
C GLU A 141 -0.53 -4.59 1.64
N TYR A 142 0.62 -5.12 2.06
CA TYR A 142 1.60 -4.44 2.89
C TYR A 142 2.67 -3.83 1.99
N TYR A 143 3.12 -2.65 2.37
CA TYR A 143 4.15 -1.91 1.68
C TYR A 143 5.24 -1.48 2.65
N VAL A 144 6.48 -1.53 2.18
CA VAL A 144 7.66 -1.06 2.90
C VAL A 144 8.24 0.16 2.22
N ARG A 145 8.72 1.11 3.02
CA ARG A 145 9.36 2.33 2.50
C ARG A 145 10.68 2.00 1.82
N VAL A 146 10.90 2.55 0.63
CA VAL A 146 12.18 2.46 -0.07
C VAL A 146 13.11 3.56 0.47
N LYS A 147 14.22 3.18 1.10
CA LYS A 147 15.10 4.10 1.86
C LYS A 147 16.09 4.91 1.00
N ASP A 148 16.24 4.56 -0.29
CA ASP A 148 17.24 5.14 -1.18
C ASP A 148 16.67 6.08 -2.26
N VAL A 149 15.40 6.48 -2.12
CA VAL A 149 14.78 7.49 -3.00
C VAL A 149 14.79 8.84 -2.27
N PRO A 150 15.41 9.90 -2.82
CA PRO A 150 15.37 11.24 -2.21
C PRO A 150 13.92 11.65 -1.94
N GLN A 151 13.60 11.99 -0.69
CA GLN A 151 12.28 12.54 -0.40
C GLN A 151 12.15 13.91 -1.07
N PRO A 152 11.04 14.19 -1.79
CA PRO A 152 10.77 15.54 -2.23
C PRO A 152 10.66 16.45 -0.99
N GLU A 153 11.38 17.57 -1.01
CA GLU A 153 11.43 18.52 0.11
C GLU A 153 10.00 18.97 0.48
N THR A 154 9.67 18.88 1.77
CA THR A 154 8.43 19.47 2.29
C THR A 154 8.45 20.97 2.01
N PRO A 155 7.38 21.57 1.45
CA PRO A 155 7.33 23.02 1.28
C PRO A 155 7.57 23.67 2.64
N LYS A 156 8.58 24.54 2.73
CA LYS A 156 8.74 25.41 3.90
C LYS A 156 7.43 26.16 4.06
N SER A 157 6.70 25.85 5.13
CA SER A 157 5.57 26.65 5.58
C SER A 157 6.03 28.10 5.64
N ALA A 158 5.41 28.96 4.82
CA ALA A 158 5.56 30.40 4.97
C ALA A 158 5.06 30.74 6.38
N GLN A 159 5.99 31.03 7.29
CA GLN A 159 5.64 31.65 8.57
C GLN A 159 5.11 33.06 8.28
N PRO A 160 4.03 33.49 8.96
CA PRO A 160 3.54 34.86 8.88
C PRO A 160 4.55 35.87 9.44
#